data_AF-A0A6N8NUG6-F1
#
_entry.id   AF-A0A6N8NUG6-F1
#
_cell.length_a   1.000
_cell.length_b   1.000
_cell.length_c   1.000
_cell.angle_alpha   90.00
_cell.angle_beta   90.00
_cell.angle_gamma   90.00
#
_symmetry.space_group_name_H-M   'P 1'
#
loop_
_entity.id
_entity.type
_entity.pdbx_description
1 polymer ?
#
loop_
_entity_poly.entity_id
_entity_poly.type
_entity_poly.pdbx_seq_one_letter_code
_entity_poly.pdbx_strand_id
1 'polypeptide(L)'
;NALEVSGTNSKGQFSIKDGVSKNYELDDGSGLIVMEDTQAIDTILDEHATMQSLGKDTGTKVQANAVYDLGRSDQNGSITYSSKAISENMVINNGRANVWAGTMVNVSVRGNDGIL
;
A
#
# COMPACT_ATOMS: atom_id res chain seq x y z
N ASN A 1 -15.26 -13.86 -11.80
CA ASN A 1 -14.98 -14.34 -10.45
C ASN A 1 -13.76 -13.62 -9.93
N ALA A 2 -13.93 -12.76 -8.92
CA ALA A 2 -12.77 -12.21 -8.21
C ALA A 2 -12.05 -13.39 -7.52
N LEU A 3 -10.72 -13.43 -7.62
CA LEU A 3 -9.93 -14.44 -6.93
C LEU A 3 -10.05 -14.19 -5.43
N GLU A 4 -10.70 -15.10 -4.71
CA GLU A 4 -10.67 -15.08 -3.24
C GLU A 4 -9.43 -15.84 -2.79
N VAL A 5 -8.58 -15.18 -2.01
CA VAL A 5 -7.35 -15.77 -1.44
C VAL A 5 -7.39 -15.59 0.06
N SER A 6 -6.97 -16.60 0.82
CA SER A 6 -6.73 -16.45 2.24
C SER A 6 -5.62 -17.37 2.71
N GLY A 7 -4.98 -17.02 3.81
CA GLY A 7 -3.86 -17.78 4.35
C GLY A 7 -3.33 -17.18 5.64
N THR A 8 -2.08 -17.48 5.95
CA THR A 8 -1.37 -16.93 7.11
C THR A 8 -0.01 -16.42 6.67
N ASN A 9 0.37 -15.22 7.12
CA ASN A 9 1.71 -14.64 6.96
C ASN A 9 2.35 -14.44 8.34
N SER A 10 3.49 -13.74 8.40
CA SER A 10 4.21 -13.54 9.68
C SER A 10 3.41 -12.72 10.71
N LYS A 11 2.31 -12.09 10.28
CA LYS A 11 1.46 -11.18 11.04
C LYS A 11 0.06 -11.75 11.29
N GLY A 12 -0.17 -13.01 10.94
CA GLY A 12 -1.42 -13.72 11.19
C GLY A 12 -2.23 -13.98 9.93
N GLN A 13 -3.55 -14.06 10.07
CA GLN A 13 -4.43 -14.38 8.95
C GLN A 13 -4.48 -13.22 7.94
N PHE A 14 -4.37 -13.54 6.65
CA PHE A 14 -4.59 -12.58 5.57
C PHE A 14 -5.73 -13.04 4.66
N SER A 15 -6.37 -12.10 3.96
CA SER A 15 -7.44 -12.40 3.00
C SER A 15 -7.53 -11.36 1.88
N ILE A 16 -7.91 -11.80 0.69
CA ILE A 16 -8.38 -10.98 -0.42
C ILE A 16 -9.76 -11.49 -0.80
N LYS A 17 -10.79 -10.66 -0.63
CA LYS A 17 -12.18 -11.03 -0.94
C LYS A 17 -12.97 -9.78 -1.29
N ASP A 18 -13.80 -9.87 -2.33
CA ASP A 18 -14.71 -8.79 -2.75
C ASP A 18 -14.03 -7.41 -2.92
N GLY A 19 -12.83 -7.41 -3.51
CA GLY A 19 -12.04 -6.18 -3.72
C GLY A 19 -11.41 -5.60 -2.45
N VAL A 20 -11.44 -6.33 -1.34
CA VAL A 20 -10.80 -5.94 -0.08
C VAL A 20 -9.65 -6.88 0.25
N SER A 21 -8.44 -6.35 0.33
CA SER A 21 -7.26 -7.03 0.89
C SER A 21 -7.10 -6.67 2.36
N LYS A 22 -6.85 -7.65 3.22
CA LYS A 22 -6.63 -7.46 4.67
C LYS A 22 -5.35 -8.16 5.12
N ASN A 23 -4.54 -7.43 5.87
CA ASN A 23 -3.30 -7.90 6.50
C ASN A 23 -2.35 -8.57 5.49
N TYR A 24 -2.26 -8.01 4.27
CA TYR A 24 -1.37 -8.55 3.24
C TYR A 24 0.06 -8.07 3.47
N GLU A 25 1.02 -8.99 3.45
CA GLU A 25 2.45 -8.72 3.65
C GLU A 25 3.14 -8.83 2.29
N LEU A 26 3.84 -7.75 1.92
CA LEU A 26 4.63 -7.67 0.70
C LEU A 26 6.09 -7.86 1.10
N ASP A 27 6.64 -9.01 0.73
CA ASP A 27 8.03 -9.39 0.98
C ASP A 27 9.00 -8.69 -0.01
N ASP A 28 10.30 -8.90 0.22
CA ASP A 28 11.40 -8.32 -0.56
C ASP A 28 11.22 -8.47 -2.09
N GLY A 29 11.18 -7.33 -2.77
CA GLY A 29 11.00 -7.22 -4.22
C GLY A 29 9.57 -7.45 -4.73
N SER A 30 8.59 -7.66 -3.85
CA SER A 30 7.18 -7.82 -4.25
C SER A 30 6.49 -6.47 -4.51
N GLY A 31 5.41 -6.51 -5.29
CA GLY A 31 4.65 -5.34 -5.71
C GLY A 31 3.14 -5.57 -5.58
N LEU A 32 2.42 -4.54 -5.14
CA LEU A 32 0.95 -4.51 -5.12
C LEU A 32 0.43 -3.25 -5.80
N ILE A 33 -0.66 -3.40 -6.55
CA ILE A 33 -1.46 -2.28 -7.04
C ILE A 33 -2.84 -2.35 -6.39
N VAL A 34 -3.22 -1.32 -5.65
CA VAL A 34 -4.60 -1.15 -5.16
C VAL A 34 -5.36 -0.35 -6.21
N MET A 35 -6.24 -1.02 -6.94
CA MET A 35 -7.00 -0.41 -8.03
C MET A 35 -8.08 0.54 -7.51
N GLU A 36 -8.56 1.47 -8.35
CA GLU A 36 -9.77 2.25 -8.05
C GLU A 36 -10.92 1.33 -7.61
N ASP A 37 -11.75 1.83 -6.70
CA ASP A 37 -12.91 1.12 -6.14
C ASP A 37 -12.55 -0.19 -5.37
N THR A 38 -11.28 -0.44 -5.08
CA THR A 38 -10.81 -1.51 -4.19
C THR A 38 -10.21 -0.96 -2.89
N GLN A 39 -10.06 -1.82 -1.88
CA GLN A 39 -9.52 -1.43 -0.59
C GLN A 39 -8.39 -2.36 -0.12
N ALA A 40 -7.34 -1.78 0.45
CA ALA A 40 -6.34 -2.50 1.24
C ALA A 40 -6.41 -2.06 2.72
N ILE A 41 -6.31 -3.02 3.63
CA ILE A 41 -6.41 -2.78 5.08
C ILE A 41 -5.21 -3.46 5.75
N ASP A 42 -4.47 -2.70 6.54
CA ASP A 42 -3.32 -3.16 7.31
C ASP A 42 -2.25 -3.84 6.43
N THR A 43 -2.03 -3.34 5.22
CA THR A 43 -0.94 -3.83 4.35
C THR A 43 0.41 -3.46 4.95
N ILE A 44 1.35 -4.40 4.88
CA ILE A 44 2.72 -4.22 5.36
C ILE A 44 3.64 -4.33 4.16
N LEU A 45 4.39 -3.26 3.90
CA LEU A 45 5.45 -3.24 2.91
C LEU A 45 6.75 -3.47 3.66
N ASP A 46 7.31 -4.67 3.57
CA ASP A 46 8.64 -4.97 4.10
C ASP A 46 9.74 -4.44 3.17
N GLU A 47 10.99 -4.72 3.50
CA GLU A 47 12.16 -4.14 2.83
C GLU A 47 12.09 -4.30 1.30
N HIS A 48 12.31 -3.22 0.55
CA HIS A 48 12.22 -3.15 -0.92
C HIS A 48 10.86 -3.52 -1.55
N ALA A 49 9.81 -3.72 -0.77
CA ALA A 49 8.47 -3.89 -1.30
C ALA A 49 7.94 -2.57 -1.90
N THR A 50 7.06 -2.70 -2.88
CA THR A 50 6.42 -1.56 -3.55
C THR A 50 4.90 -1.65 -3.52
N MET A 51 4.24 -0.53 -3.27
CA MET A 51 2.78 -0.43 -3.37
C MET A 51 2.39 0.82 -4.14
N GLN A 52 1.50 0.65 -5.12
CA GLN A 52 0.92 1.73 -5.91
C GLN A 52 -0.58 1.77 -5.62
N SER A 53 -1.07 2.84 -5.00
CA SER A 53 -2.46 2.92 -4.55
C SER A 53 -3.25 3.92 -5.39
N LEU A 54 -4.12 3.43 -6.26
CA LEU A 54 -5.15 4.21 -6.96
C LEU A 54 -6.49 4.22 -6.22
N GLY A 55 -6.70 3.25 -5.33
CA GLY A 55 -7.93 3.07 -4.54
C GLY A 55 -7.82 3.62 -3.12
N LYS A 56 -8.41 2.89 -2.17
CA LYS A 56 -8.35 3.22 -0.75
C LYS A 56 -7.39 2.27 -0.02
N ASP A 57 -6.53 2.80 0.82
CA ASP A 57 -5.82 2.00 1.82
C ASP A 57 -5.93 2.59 3.22
N THR A 58 -5.89 1.72 4.23
CA THR A 58 -5.90 2.16 5.63
C THR A 58 -4.95 1.31 6.48
N GLY A 59 -4.23 1.96 7.40
CA GLY A 59 -3.31 1.28 8.31
C GLY A 59 -2.05 0.74 7.64
N THR A 60 -1.76 1.15 6.40
CA THR A 60 -0.57 0.75 5.65
C THR A 60 0.70 1.08 6.44
N LYS A 61 1.62 0.12 6.54
CA LYS A 61 2.92 0.28 7.20
C LYS A 61 4.02 0.18 6.16
N VAL A 62 4.77 1.27 6.00
CA VAL A 62 5.87 1.38 5.03
C VAL A 62 7.19 1.24 5.79
N GLN A 63 7.84 0.09 5.71
CA GLN A 63 9.09 -0.20 6.43
C GLN A 63 10.31 0.36 5.70
N ALA A 64 11.48 0.18 6.31
CA ALA A 64 12.76 0.64 5.76
C ALA A 64 12.94 0.16 4.32
N ASN A 65 13.41 1.03 3.44
CA ASN A 65 13.64 0.77 2.01
C ASN A 65 12.41 0.38 1.18
N ALA A 66 11.21 0.33 1.77
CA ALA A 66 9.96 0.15 1.03
C ALA A 66 9.52 1.47 0.37
N VAL A 67 8.79 1.35 -0.74
CA VAL A 67 8.26 2.51 -1.47
C VAL A 67 6.75 2.39 -1.66
N TYR A 68 6.04 3.42 -1.24
CA TYR A 68 4.60 3.58 -1.42
C TYR A 68 4.31 4.80 -2.31
N ASP A 69 3.46 4.64 -3.33
CA ASP A 69 3.00 5.71 -4.21
C ASP A 69 1.47 5.87 -4.11
N LEU A 70 0.99 7.01 -3.59
CA LEU A 70 -0.44 7.35 -3.62
C LEU A 70 -0.80 8.05 -4.93
N GLY A 71 -1.90 7.60 -5.53
CA GLY A 71 -2.56 8.22 -6.67
C GLY A 71 -1.80 8.07 -7.98
N ARG A 72 -0.81 7.17 -8.04
CA ARG A 72 -0.06 6.83 -9.26
C ARG A 72 0.15 5.32 -9.35
N SER A 73 -0.04 4.78 -10.55
CA SER A 73 0.40 3.45 -10.92
C SER A 73 1.17 3.50 -12.23
N ASP A 74 2.27 2.74 -12.32
CA ASP A 74 3.06 2.56 -13.52
C ASP A 74 3.02 1.07 -13.90
N GLN A 75 2.29 0.78 -14.97
CA GLN A 75 2.12 -0.58 -15.47
C GLN A 75 2.71 -0.66 -16.87
N ASN A 76 3.88 -1.28 -16.97
CA ASN A 76 4.62 -1.45 -18.22
C ASN A 76 4.84 -0.14 -18.99
N GLY A 77 5.17 0.95 -18.27
CA GLY A 77 5.39 2.27 -18.84
C GLY A 77 4.12 3.09 -19.08
N SER A 78 2.95 2.52 -18.81
CA SER A 78 1.67 3.25 -18.81
C SER A 78 1.40 3.81 -17.41
N ILE A 79 1.44 5.13 -17.29
CA ILE A 79 1.19 5.81 -16.02
C ILE A 79 -0.29 6.18 -15.92
N THR A 80 -0.93 5.73 -14.84
CA THR A 80 -2.29 6.12 -14.44
C THR A 80 -2.24 6.96 -13.18
N TYR A 81 -3.04 8.03 -13.12
CA TYR A 81 -3.22 8.83 -11.90
C TYR A 81 -4.66 8.75 -11.41
N SER A 82 -4.87 8.81 -10.09
CA SER A 82 -6.20 8.94 -9.51
C SER A 82 -6.23 9.96 -8.39
N SER A 83 -7.04 11.02 -8.56
CA SER A 83 -7.34 11.98 -7.51
C SER A 83 -8.32 11.46 -6.47
N LYS A 84 -8.95 10.30 -6.71
CA LYS A 84 -9.83 9.63 -5.75
C LYS A 84 -9.06 8.77 -4.75
N ALA A 85 -7.77 8.55 -4.97
CA ALA A 85 -6.95 7.72 -4.10
C ALA A 85 -6.89 8.32 -2.69
N ILE A 86 -7.08 7.48 -1.67
CA ILE A 86 -7.09 7.89 -0.26
C ILE A 86 -6.26 6.90 0.56
N SER A 87 -5.31 7.43 1.34
CA SER A 87 -4.63 6.67 2.39
C SER A 87 -4.96 7.24 3.77
N GLU A 88 -5.39 6.39 4.69
CA GLU A 88 -5.76 6.77 6.06
C GLU A 88 -4.90 6.02 7.09
N ASN A 89 -4.43 6.72 8.12
CA ASN A 89 -3.73 6.11 9.26
C ASN A 89 -2.40 5.41 8.89
N MET A 90 -1.71 5.91 7.86
CA MET A 90 -0.43 5.34 7.44
C MET A 90 0.67 5.55 8.49
N VAL A 91 1.53 4.55 8.65
CA VAL A 91 2.78 4.66 9.42
C VAL A 91 3.96 4.41 8.50
N ILE A 92 4.86 5.39 8.40
CA ILE A 92 6.10 5.31 7.62
C ILE A 92 7.25 5.13 8.63
N ASN A 93 7.89 3.97 8.63
CA ASN A 93 9.00 3.61 9.51
C ASN A 93 10.28 3.45 8.68
N ASN A 94 11.06 4.52 8.52
CA ASN A 94 12.24 4.57 7.63
C ASN A 94 11.98 4.24 6.14
N GLY A 95 10.71 4.10 5.74
CA GLY A 95 10.31 3.91 4.35
C GLY A 95 10.06 5.23 3.63
N ARG A 96 9.62 5.12 2.38
CA ARG A 96 9.26 6.27 1.56
C ARG A 96 7.81 6.17 1.08
N ALA A 97 7.04 7.22 1.35
CA ALA A 97 5.76 7.44 0.68
C ALA A 97 5.89 8.64 -0.29
N ASN A 98 5.28 8.56 -1.47
CA ASN A 98 5.13 9.69 -2.38
C ASN A 98 3.64 9.93 -2.63
N VAL A 99 3.23 11.20 -2.68
CA VAL A 99 1.87 11.59 -3.07
C VAL A 99 1.91 12.24 -4.45
N TRP A 100 1.34 11.55 -5.44
CA TRP A 100 1.25 12.04 -6.81
C TRP A 100 -0.13 12.65 -7.10
N ALA A 101 -1.17 12.03 -6.56
CA ALA A 101 -2.54 12.51 -6.57
C ALA A 101 -3.29 11.91 -5.37
N GLY A 102 -4.46 12.45 -5.03
CA GLY A 102 -5.28 11.92 -3.93
C GLY A 102 -5.04 12.61 -2.59
N THR A 103 -5.45 11.96 -1.50
CA THR A 103 -5.39 12.52 -0.15
C THR A 103 -4.79 11.52 0.85
N MET A 104 -3.82 11.98 1.65
CA MET A 104 -3.37 11.26 2.83
C MET A 104 -3.92 11.90 4.10
N VAL A 105 -4.43 11.07 5.01
CA VAL A 105 -5.02 11.51 6.27
C VAL A 105 -4.36 10.75 7.43
N ASN A 106 -3.98 11.49 8.47
CA ASN A 106 -3.41 10.94 9.70
C ASN A 106 -2.15 10.08 9.48
N VAL A 107 -1.12 10.67 8.88
CA VAL A 107 0.16 9.98 8.63
C VAL A 107 1.12 10.21 9.80
N SER A 108 1.76 9.13 10.25
CA SER A 108 2.90 9.18 11.18
C SER A 108 4.19 8.81 10.47
N VAL A 109 5.15 9.74 10.40
CA VAL A 109 6.52 9.47 9.92
C VAL A 109 7.44 9.25 11.12
N ARG A 110 8.21 8.16 11.09
CA ARG A 110 9.06 7.72 12.20
C ARG A 110 10.42 7.21 11.70
N GLY A 111 11.41 7.29 12.59
CA GLY A 111 12.79 6.91 12.30
C GLY A 111 13.60 8.05 11.67
N ASN A 112 14.88 7.80 11.40
CA ASN A 112 15.80 8.82 10.90
C ASN A 112 15.72 8.99 9.38
N ASP A 113 15.23 7.97 8.68
CA ASP A 113 15.23 7.90 7.21
C ASP A 113 13.83 7.92 6.60
N GLY A 114 12.78 8.06 7.43
CA GLY A 114 11.39 8.07 6.98
C GLY A 114 11.05 9.34 6.19
N ILE A 115 10.42 9.18 5.02
CA ILE A 115 10.10 10.30 4.12
C ILE A 115 8.64 10.20 3.65
N LEU A 116 7.96 11.37 3.65
CA LEU A 116 6.69 11.62 2.98
C LEU A 116 6.86 12.78 1.98
#